data_AF-A0A7S2XXQ0-F1
#
_entry.id   AF-A0A7S2XXQ0-F1
#
_cell.length_a   1.000
_cell.length_b   1.000
_cell.length_c   1.000
_cell.angle_alpha   90.00
_cell.angle_beta   90.00
_cell.angle_gamma   90.00
#
_symmetry.space_group_name_H-M   'P 1'
#
loop_
_entity.id
_entity.type
_entity.pdbx_description
1 polymer ?
#
loop_
_entity_poly.entity_id
_entity_poly.type
_entity_poly.pdbx_seq_one_letter_code
_entity_poly.pdbx_strand_id
1 'polypeptide(L)'
;ELVLGDYPTVEKSLKTVITLLENARSNPGNPKFRRFSASNPTIMAQVLAYQPALDILDAVGFKLGKSEEYYELVHHNPAPLKIAVQYIGKWLMLERFDKKDMKVQRTVKFADLYPEQQLDEGERVAATQAARAKRVAATQA
;
A
#
# COMPACT_ATOMS: atom_id res chain seq x y z
N GLU A 1 12.81 5.41 -15.40
CA GLU A 1 12.01 4.24 -14.97
C GLU A 1 11.05 4.69 -13.87
N LEU A 2 9.79 4.29 -13.95
CA LEU A 2 8.81 4.51 -12.87
C LEU A 2 9.18 3.56 -11.73
N VAL A 3 9.83 4.09 -10.68
CA VAL A 3 10.10 3.32 -9.46
C VAL A 3 8.78 3.16 -8.72
N LEU A 4 8.10 2.03 -8.94
CA LEU A 4 6.97 1.61 -8.14
C LEU A 4 7.51 1.25 -6.75
N GLY A 5 7.39 2.17 -5.78
CA GLY A 5 7.81 1.93 -4.41
C GLY A 5 7.00 0.79 -3.77
N ASP A 6 7.57 0.15 -2.74
CA ASP A 6 6.82 -0.81 -1.91
C ASP A 6 5.57 -0.13 -1.34
N TYR A 7 4.44 -0.85 -1.35
CA TYR A 7 3.13 -0.31 -1.01
C TYR A 7 3.07 0.39 0.37
N PRO A 8 3.63 -0.16 1.47
CA PRO A 8 3.66 0.52 2.76
C PRO A 8 4.39 1.87 2.70
N THR A 9 5.39 1.99 1.84
CA THR A 9 6.12 3.24 1.61
C THR A 9 5.24 4.23 0.86
N VAL A 10 4.61 3.79 -0.23
CA VAL A 10 3.64 4.60 -1.01
C VAL A 10 2.49 5.10 -0.12
N GLU A 11 1.91 4.23 0.71
CA GLU A 11 0.83 4.60 1.62
C GLU A 11 1.27 5.66 2.65
N LYS A 12 2.48 5.54 3.20
CA LYS A 12 3.02 6.55 4.13
C LYS A 12 3.22 7.90 3.43
N SER A 13 3.82 7.89 2.24
CA SER A 13 4.02 9.07 1.41
C SER A 13 2.71 9.81 1.13
N LEU A 14 1.69 9.07 0.67
CA LEU A 14 0.40 9.65 0.32
C LEU A 14 -0.37 10.18 1.54
N LYS A 15 -0.26 9.53 2.71
CA LYS A 15 -0.84 10.08 3.97
C LYS A 15 -0.20 11.40 4.38
N THR A 16 1.11 11.52 4.20
CA THR A 16 1.84 12.75 4.49
C THR A 16 1.42 13.85 3.53
N VAL A 17 1.25 13.54 2.24
CA VAL A 17 0.66 14.48 1.27
C VAL A 17 -0.74 14.92 1.72
N ILE A 18 -1.65 14.00 2.04
CA ILE A 18 -2.99 14.34 2.54
C ILE A 18 -2.91 15.31 3.73
N THR A 19 -2.03 15.02 4.69
CA THR A 19 -1.85 15.87 5.88
C THR A 19 -1.42 17.29 5.52
N LEU A 20 -0.47 17.45 4.59
CA LEU A 20 -0.05 18.76 4.11
C LEU A 20 -1.20 19.51 3.42
N LEU A 21 -1.92 18.83 2.54
CA LEU A 21 -3.06 19.42 1.80
C LEU A 21 -4.21 19.82 2.73
N GLU A 22 -4.57 18.97 3.69
CA GLU A 22 -5.62 19.24 4.66
C GLU A 22 -5.27 20.39 5.59
N ASN A 23 -4.02 20.47 6.05
CA ASN A 23 -3.53 21.57 6.87
C ASN A 23 -3.63 22.91 6.11
N ALA A 24 -3.15 22.96 4.87
CA ALA A 24 -3.22 24.14 4.00
C ALA A 24 -4.68 24.54 3.71
N ARG A 25 -5.55 23.56 3.46
CA ARG A 25 -6.98 23.77 3.18
C ARG A 25 -7.75 24.27 4.41
N SER A 26 -7.48 23.70 5.58
CA SER A 26 -8.23 24.01 6.81
C SER A 26 -7.81 25.34 7.42
N ASN A 27 -6.57 25.78 7.16
CA ASN A 27 -5.99 26.98 7.73
C ASN A 27 -5.34 27.87 6.66
N PRO A 28 -6.10 28.37 5.66
CA PRO A 28 -5.53 29.04 4.49
C PRO A 28 -4.81 30.36 4.83
N GLY A 29 -5.21 31.03 5.91
CA GLY A 29 -4.57 32.27 6.36
C GLY A 29 -3.21 32.07 7.03
N ASN A 30 -2.92 30.86 7.53
CA ASN A 30 -1.72 30.61 8.33
C ASN A 30 -0.53 30.22 7.42
N PRO A 31 0.54 31.04 7.35
CA PRO A 31 1.71 30.74 6.52
C PRO A 31 2.39 29.42 6.87
N LYS A 32 2.31 28.98 8.13
CA LYS A 32 2.94 27.74 8.61
C LYS A 32 2.43 26.50 7.87
N PHE A 33 1.15 26.46 7.52
CA PHE A 33 0.56 25.30 6.83
C PHE A 33 0.67 25.37 5.32
N ARG A 34 1.15 26.50 4.80
CA ARG A 34 1.37 26.73 3.37
C ARG A 34 2.82 26.49 2.97
N ARG A 35 3.68 26.17 3.93
CA ARG A 35 5.11 25.96 3.72
C ARG A 35 5.57 24.71 4.44
N PHE A 36 6.51 23.99 3.84
CA PHE A 36 7.22 22.91 4.52
C PHE A 36 8.70 22.94 4.15
N SER A 37 9.53 22.59 5.13
CA SER A 37 10.99 22.53 4.93
C SER A 37 11.38 21.27 4.17
N ALA A 38 12.23 21.41 3.17
CA ALA A 38 12.86 20.29 2.47
C ALA A 38 13.82 19.52 3.39
N SER A 39 14.36 20.17 4.43
CA SER A 39 15.23 19.54 5.44
C SER A 39 14.48 18.75 6.51
N ASN A 40 13.15 18.78 6.53
CA ASN A 40 12.38 17.99 7.49
C ASN A 40 12.56 16.48 7.19
N PRO A 41 13.03 15.66 8.14
CA PRO A 41 13.36 14.25 7.87
C PRO A 41 12.17 13.44 7.33
N THR A 42 10.96 13.72 7.83
CA THR A 42 9.73 13.07 7.38
C THR A 42 9.39 13.47 5.95
N ILE A 43 9.49 14.76 5.61
CA ILE A 43 9.28 15.26 4.25
C ILE A 43 10.32 14.68 3.30
N MET A 44 11.58 14.67 3.69
CA MET A 44 12.67 14.14 2.87
C MET A 44 12.44 12.65 2.56
N ALA A 45 12.13 11.84 3.59
CA ALA A 45 11.95 10.40 3.43
C ALA A 45 10.63 9.99 2.74
N GLN A 46 9.57 10.77 2.90
CA GLN A 46 8.21 10.37 2.47
C GLN A 46 7.70 11.14 1.26
N VAL A 47 8.13 12.39 1.06
CA VAL A 47 7.68 13.22 -0.06
C VAL A 47 8.79 13.36 -1.10
N LEU A 48 9.97 13.82 -0.71
CA LEU A 48 11.05 14.11 -1.67
C LEU A 48 11.68 12.83 -2.23
N ALA A 49 11.78 11.76 -1.44
CA ALA A 49 12.27 10.47 -1.91
C ALA A 49 11.27 9.71 -2.81
N TYR A 50 10.01 10.18 -2.91
CA TYR A 50 8.98 9.54 -3.72
C TYR A 50 8.41 10.55 -4.72
N GLN A 51 8.99 10.60 -5.92
CA GLN A 51 8.66 11.58 -6.96
C GLN A 51 7.15 11.78 -7.19
N PRO A 52 6.30 10.74 -7.26
CA PRO A 52 4.86 10.95 -7.47
C PRO A 52 4.17 11.74 -6.35
N ALA A 53 4.65 11.67 -5.10
CA ALA A 53 4.12 12.51 -4.03
C ALA A 53 4.46 13.98 -4.24
N LEU A 54 5.66 14.26 -4.74
CA LEU A 54 6.08 15.62 -5.09
C LEU A 54 5.28 16.16 -6.29
N ASP A 55 5.06 15.33 -7.32
CA ASP A 55 4.29 15.71 -8.51
C ASP A 55 2.84 16.11 -8.14
N ILE A 56 2.23 15.40 -7.20
CA ILE A 56 0.90 15.76 -6.68
C ILE A 56 0.92 17.14 -6.01
N LEU A 57 1.93 17.41 -5.16
CA LEU A 57 2.08 18.69 -4.48
C LEU A 57 2.32 19.83 -5.49
N ASP A 58 3.13 19.57 -6.51
CA ASP A 58 3.42 20.53 -7.58
C ASP A 58 2.15 20.88 -8.38
N ALA A 59 1.35 19.86 -8.71
CA ALA A 59 0.10 20.01 -9.45
C ALA A 59 -0.96 20.84 -8.71
N VAL A 60 -0.97 20.80 -7.37
CA VAL A 60 -1.89 21.63 -6.56
C VAL A 60 -1.31 23.00 -6.22
N GLY A 61 -0.07 23.28 -6.61
CA GLY A 61 0.54 24.61 -6.52
C GLY A 61 1.60 24.80 -5.45
N PHE A 62 2.11 23.74 -4.80
CA PHE A 62 3.32 23.84 -3.99
C PHE A 62 4.53 23.93 -4.92
N LYS A 63 5.31 25.01 -4.82
CA LYS A 63 6.52 25.21 -5.61
C LYS A 63 7.73 25.34 -4.70
N LEU A 64 8.90 24.96 -5.19
CA LEU A 64 10.15 25.20 -4.49
C LEU A 64 10.36 26.72 -4.36
N GLY A 65 10.57 27.19 -3.13
CA GLY A 65 10.81 28.58 -2.81
C GLY A 65 12.18 29.06 -3.28
N LYS A 66 12.40 30.38 -3.24
CA LYS A 66 13.62 31.01 -3.76
C LYS A 66 14.92 30.57 -3.07
N SER A 67 14.85 30.18 -1.80
CA SER A 67 16.04 29.70 -1.08
C SER A 67 16.30 28.20 -1.26
N GLU A 68 15.47 27.49 -2.05
CA GLU A 68 15.52 26.03 -2.24
C GLU A 68 15.36 25.20 -0.94
N GLU A 69 15.18 25.84 0.21
CA GLU A 69 15.06 25.18 1.51
C GLU A 69 13.62 24.80 1.87
N TYR A 70 12.62 25.44 1.24
CA TYR A 70 11.21 25.21 1.53
C TYR A 70 10.38 25.15 0.27
N TYR A 71 9.32 24.36 0.34
CA TYR A 71 8.23 24.41 -0.63
C TYR A 71 7.12 25.31 -0.08
N GLU A 72 6.48 26.07 -0.96
CA GLU A 72 5.41 27.00 -0.63
C GLU A 72 4.23 26.86 -1.58
N LEU A 73 3.02 26.88 -1.03
CA LEU A 73 1.79 26.96 -1.80
C LEU A 73 1.62 28.37 -2.36
N VAL A 74 1.94 28.54 -3.65
CA VAL A 74 1.93 29.84 -4.35
C VAL A 74 0.51 30.33 -4.62
N HIS A 75 -0.42 29.40 -4.87
CA HIS A 75 -1.81 29.72 -5.20
C HIS A 75 -2.77 29.18 -4.14
N HIS A 76 -3.49 30.09 -3.47
CA HIS A 76 -4.46 29.74 -2.42
C HIS A 76 -5.82 29.32 -3.00
N ASN A 77 -5.82 28.38 -3.96
CA ASN A 77 -7.06 27.82 -4.47
C ASN A 77 -7.42 26.56 -3.66
N PRO A 78 -8.55 26.55 -2.91
CA PRO A 78 -8.93 25.39 -2.12
C PRO A 78 -9.45 24.22 -2.98
N ALA A 79 -9.88 24.46 -4.22
CA ALA A 79 -10.47 23.43 -5.06
C ALA A 79 -9.46 22.32 -5.47
N PRO A 80 -8.27 22.63 -5.99
CA PRO A 80 -7.23 21.62 -6.26
C PRO A 80 -6.86 20.80 -5.02
N LEU A 81 -6.71 21.45 -3.87
CA LEU A 81 -6.39 20.78 -2.60
C LEU A 81 -7.49 19.76 -2.22
N LYS A 82 -8.76 20.17 -2.29
CA LYS A 82 -9.90 19.30 -1.98
C LYS A 82 -9.98 18.11 -2.92
N ILE A 83 -9.81 18.33 -4.22
CA ILE A 83 -9.84 17.28 -5.24
C ILE A 83 -8.73 16.27 -4.96
N ALA A 84 -7.49 16.73 -4.76
CA ALA A 84 -6.36 15.85 -4.48
C ALA A 84 -6.58 14.99 -3.23
N VAL A 85 -7.05 15.58 -2.12
CA VAL A 85 -7.37 14.81 -0.90
C VAL A 85 -8.43 13.74 -1.15
N GLN A 86 -9.50 14.07 -1.88
CA GLN A 86 -10.57 13.11 -2.20
C GLN A 86 -10.08 11.95 -3.07
N TYR A 87 -9.30 12.25 -4.11
CA TYR A 87 -8.77 11.22 -5.02
C TYR A 87 -7.79 10.29 -4.32
N ILE A 88 -6.81 10.84 -3.58
CA ILE A 88 -5.83 10.04 -2.84
C ILE A 88 -6.53 9.21 -1.77
N GLY A 89 -7.47 9.80 -1.03
CA GLY A 89 -8.25 9.11 0.00
C GLY A 89 -9.06 7.94 -0.56
N LYS A 90 -9.73 8.14 -1.71
CA LYS A 90 -10.48 7.09 -2.40
C LYS A 90 -9.56 5.96 -2.86
N TRP A 91 -8.42 6.30 -3.46
CA TRP A 91 -7.44 5.31 -3.92
C TRP A 91 -6.91 4.47 -2.77
N LEU A 92 -6.47 5.11 -1.67
CA LEU A 92 -6.01 4.42 -0.46
C LEU A 92 -7.08 3.52 0.17
N MET A 93 -8.35 3.89 0.08
CA MET A 93 -9.44 3.03 0.54
C MET A 93 -9.59 1.79 -0.34
N LEU A 94 -9.69 1.96 -1.67
CA LEU A 94 -9.86 0.85 -2.61
C LEU A 94 -8.74 -0.18 -2.49
N GLU A 95 -7.49 0.28 -2.43
CA GLU A 95 -6.31 -0.57 -2.26
C GLU A 95 -6.31 -1.35 -0.93
N ARG A 96 -6.84 -0.74 0.15
CA ARG A 96 -6.99 -1.41 1.45
C ARG A 96 -8.10 -2.46 1.43
N PHE A 97 -9.18 -2.22 0.69
CA PHE A 97 -10.28 -3.18 0.54
C PHE A 97 -9.81 -4.42 -0.23
N ASP A 98 -9.08 -4.23 -1.33
CA ASP A 98 -8.50 -5.34 -2.09
C ASP A 98 -7.62 -6.25 -1.21
N LYS A 99 -6.83 -5.65 -0.31
CA LYS A 99 -6.01 -6.41 0.66
C LYS A 99 -6.79 -7.13 1.75
N LYS A 100 -7.91 -6.58 2.22
CA LYS A 100 -8.76 -7.26 3.20
C LYS A 100 -9.43 -8.47 2.57
N ASP A 101 -9.92 -8.35 1.35
CA ASP A 101 -10.55 -9.45 0.63
C ASP A 101 -9.53 -10.51 0.19
N MET A 102 -8.31 -10.11 -0.21
CA MET A 102 -7.20 -11.05 -0.44
C MET A 102 -6.75 -11.79 0.83
N LYS A 103 -6.79 -11.15 2.00
CA LYS A 103 -6.52 -11.84 3.28
C LYS A 103 -7.59 -12.87 3.60
N VAL A 104 -8.87 -12.56 3.34
CA VAL A 104 -9.98 -13.50 3.52
C VAL A 104 -9.81 -14.71 2.59
N GLN A 105 -9.41 -14.53 1.33
CA GLN A 105 -9.16 -15.65 0.41
C GLN A 105 -7.93 -16.50 0.77
N ARG A 106 -6.89 -15.92 1.40
CA ARG A 106 -5.74 -16.70 1.89
C ARG A 106 -6.02 -17.50 3.17
N THR A 107 -7.12 -17.23 3.87
CA THR A 107 -7.55 -17.96 5.07
C THR A 107 -8.77 -18.86 4.84
N VAL A 108 -9.01 -19.32 3.61
CA VAL A 108 -9.72 -20.61 3.49
C VAL A 108 -8.69 -21.66 3.86
N LYS A 109 -8.81 -22.24 5.06
CA LYS A 109 -7.91 -23.33 5.46
C LYS A 109 -8.08 -24.43 4.42
N PHE A 110 -6.99 -25.06 3.99
CA PHE A 110 -7.04 -26.16 3.03
C PHE A 110 -8.03 -27.27 3.45
N ALA A 111 -8.24 -27.41 4.77
CA ALA A 111 -9.23 -28.29 5.38
C ALA A 111 -10.70 -27.96 5.03
N ASP A 112 -11.02 -26.70 4.77
CA ASP A 112 -12.37 -26.25 4.40
C ASP A 112 -12.66 -26.46 2.90
N LEU A 113 -11.60 -26.58 2.08
CA LEU A 113 -11.69 -26.79 0.63
C LEU A 113 -11.78 -28.27 0.23
N TYR A 114 -11.38 -29.19 1.11
CA TYR A 114 -11.41 -30.63 0.88
C TYR A 114 -11.80 -31.39 2.16
N PRO A 115 -13.04 -31.22 2.66
CA PRO A 115 -13.51 -31.93 3.85
C PRO A 115 -13.48 -33.47 3.67
N GLU A 116 -13.56 -33.96 2.44
CA GLU A 116 -13.45 -35.39 2.11
C GLU A 116 -12.02 -35.98 2.19
N GLN A 117 -10.97 -35.16 2.38
CA GLN A 117 -9.59 -35.67 2.54
C GLN A 117 -9.21 -36.00 3.99
N GLN A 118 -10.15 -35.91 4.94
CA GLN A 118 -10.00 -36.46 6.29
C GLN A 118 -10.21 -37.97 6.29
N LEU A 119 -9.34 -38.70 5.58
CA LEU A 119 -9.22 -40.14 5.76
C LEU A 119 -8.57 -40.39 7.12
N ASP A 120 -9.23 -41.21 7.94
CA ASP A 120 -8.74 -41.71 9.22
C ASP A 120 -7.31 -42.25 9.05
N GLU A 121 -6.41 -41.93 9.98
CA GLU A 121 -4.98 -42.27 9.89
C GLU A 121 -4.77 -43.78 9.65
N GLY A 122 -5.71 -44.62 10.10
CA GLY A 122 -5.73 -46.06 9.82
C GLY A 122 -5.83 -46.42 8.33
N GLU A 123 -6.62 -45.69 7.54
CA GLU A 123 -6.83 -45.98 6.11
C GLU A 123 -5.65 -45.51 5.25
N ARG A 124 -5.00 -44.39 5.62
CA ARG A 124 -3.82 -43.88 4.91
C ARG A 124 -2.62 -44.81 5.05
N VAL A 125 -2.45 -45.41 6.22
CA VAL A 125 -1.37 -46.39 6.47
C VAL A 125 -1.64 -47.68 5.67
N ALA A 126 -2.88 -48.17 5.63
CA ALA A 126 -3.26 -49.36 4.86
C ALA A 126 -3.04 -49.18 3.34
N ALA A 127 -3.45 -48.04 2.78
CA ALA A 127 -3.25 -47.75 1.36
C ALA A 127 -1.76 -47.63 0.99
N THR A 128 -0.95 -47.05 1.89
CA THR A 128 0.49 -46.89 1.67
C THR A 128 1.22 -48.24 1.75
N GLN A 129 0.84 -49.12 2.67
CA GLN A 129 1.40 -50.46 2.78
C GLN A 129 1.02 -51.34 1.57
N ALA A 130 -0.23 -51.26 1.10
CA ALA A 130 -0.69 -51.98 -0.08
C ALA A 130 0.03 -51.53 -1.38
N ALA A 131 0.25 -50.23 -1.54
CA ALA A 131 0.99 -49.68 -2.68
C ALA A 131 2.48 -50.10 -2.67
N ARG A 132 3.08 -50.17 -1.47
CA ARG A 132 4.47 -50.61 -1.29
C ARG A 132 4.63 -52.11 -1.59
N ALA A 133 3.69 -52.95 -1.14
CA ALA A 133 3.67 -54.38 -1.44
C ALA A 133 3.54 -54.67 -2.95
N LYS A 134 2.65 -53.94 -3.65
CA LYS A 134 2.51 -54.07 -5.12
C LYS A 134 3.78 -53.68 -5.87
N ARG A 135 4.49 -52.64 -5.42
CA ARG A 135 5.77 -52.24 -6.04
C ARG A 135 6.86 -53.29 -5.82
N VAL A 136 6.97 -53.86 -4.61
CA VAL A 136 7.97 -54.90 -4.32
C VAL A 136 7.71 -56.18 -5.13
N ALA A 137 6.44 -56.57 -5.27
CA ALA A 137 6.06 -57.73 -6.10
C ALA A 137 6.36 -57.50 -7.59
N ALA A 138 6.21 -56.27 -8.09
CA ALA A 138 6.52 -55.93 -9.47
C ALA A 138 8.03 -55.85 -9.77
N THR A 139 8.89 -55.75 -8.75
CA THR A 139 10.35 -55.73 -8.92
C THR A 139 11.00 -57.12 -8.75
N GLN A 140 10.24 -58.13 -8.32
CA GLN A 140 10.73 -59.50 -8.09
C GLN A 140 10.19 -60.52 -9.12
N ALA A 141 9.38 -60.07 -10.09
CA ALA A 141 8.94 -60.85 -11.25
C ALA A 141 9.72 -60.42 -12.50
#